data_AF-A0A355UHV0-F1
#
_entry.id   AF-A0A355UHV0-F1
#
_cell.length_a   1.000
_cell.length_b   1.000
_cell.length_c   1.000
_cell.angle_alpha   90.00
_cell.angle_beta   90.00
_cell.angle_gamma   90.00
#
_symmetry.space_group_name_H-M   'P 1'
#
loop_
_entity.id
_entity.type
_entity.pdbx_description
1 polymer ?
#
loop_
_entity_poly.entity_id
_entity_poly.type
_entity_poly.pdbx_seq_one_letter_code
_entity_poly.pdbx_strand_id
1 'polypeptide(L)'
;MEEITIEKEVPQEQEELIINQEIKNHLLAYCKWGMFFGILAYVGAAFMFILSFLYLLLDTLTSALELYWGSYVNIISFIVFFACSILYFIGGRLIIQSSNYTKFGITQNNQTEVEKGTKKLASLMKFMGIATIVGICLYIIFIIIMVIVGISTAIQSF
;
A
#
# COMPACT_ATOMS: atom_id res chain seq x y z
N MET A 1 -35.45 29.46 -42.18
CA MET A 1 -35.95 28.36 -41.35
C MET A 1 -34.81 27.38 -41.23
N GLU A 2 -33.99 27.56 -40.19
CA GLU A 2 -32.85 26.70 -39.89
C GLU A 2 -33.35 25.71 -38.84
N GLU A 3 -33.32 24.44 -39.19
CA GLU A 3 -33.89 23.34 -38.43
C GLU A 3 -33.02 23.09 -37.20
N ILE A 4 -33.47 23.56 -36.03
CA ILE A 4 -32.81 23.28 -34.76
C ILE A 4 -33.04 21.80 -34.47
N THR A 5 -32.05 20.98 -34.83
CA THR A 5 -32.00 19.57 -34.49
C THR A 5 -31.79 19.47 -32.98
N ILE A 6 -32.88 19.25 -32.24
CA ILE A 6 -32.82 18.92 -30.82
C ILE A 6 -32.20 17.54 -30.73
N GLU A 7 -30.89 17.49 -30.51
CA GLU A 7 -30.19 16.28 -30.11
C GLU A 7 -30.80 15.81 -28.79
N LYS A 8 -31.60 14.75 -28.87
CA LYS A 8 -32.16 14.10 -27.70
C LYS A 8 -30.99 13.52 -26.91
N GLU A 9 -30.60 14.16 -25.83
CA GLU A 9 -29.81 13.52 -24.78
C GLU A 9 -30.56 12.27 -24.35
N VAL A 10 -30.04 11.10 -24.78
CA VAL A 10 -30.51 9.80 -24.30
C VAL A 10 -30.27 9.81 -22.79
N PRO A 11 -31.32 9.74 -21.95
CA PRO A 11 -31.13 9.63 -20.51
C PRO A 11 -30.29 8.37 -20.27
N GLN A 12 -29.08 8.53 -19.73
CA GLN A 12 -28.37 7.37 -19.19
C GLN A 12 -29.25 6.82 -18.08
N GLU A 13 -29.91 5.69 -18.33
CA GLU A 13 -30.51 4.88 -17.28
C GLU A 13 -29.37 4.50 -16.33
N GLN A 14 -29.23 5.27 -15.24
CA GLN A 14 -28.42 4.87 -14.11
C GLN A 14 -29.14 3.65 -13.52
N GLU A 15 -28.68 2.45 -13.87
CA GLU A 15 -29.09 1.24 -13.15
C GLU A 15 -28.83 1.49 -11.66
N GLU A 16 -29.92 1.67 -10.91
CA GLU A 16 -29.85 1.99 -9.51
C GLU A 16 -29.27 0.76 -8.79
N LEU A 17 -28.07 0.92 -8.20
CA LEU A 17 -27.38 -0.18 -7.54
C LEU A 17 -28.17 -0.62 -6.31
N ILE A 18 -28.85 -1.76 -6.40
CA ILE A 18 -29.59 -2.34 -5.27
C ILE A 18 -28.61 -3.05 -4.34
N ILE A 19 -28.23 -2.39 -3.24
CA ILE A 19 -27.40 -3.00 -2.19
C ILE A 19 -28.29 -3.85 -1.27
N ASN A 20 -28.36 -5.15 -1.56
CA ASN A 20 -29.06 -6.12 -0.72
C ASN A 20 -28.35 -6.34 0.63
N GLN A 21 -29.02 -7.04 1.56
CA GLN A 21 -28.49 -7.23 2.91
C GLN A 21 -27.18 -8.05 2.95
N GLU A 22 -27.00 -9.01 2.05
CA GLU A 22 -25.78 -9.81 1.98
C GLU A 22 -24.58 -8.97 1.55
N ILE A 23 -24.74 -8.12 0.52
CA ILE A 23 -23.71 -7.18 0.07
C ILE A 23 -23.30 -6.25 1.21
N LYS A 24 -24.26 -5.72 1.97
CA LYS A 24 -23.98 -4.89 3.15
C LYS A 24 -23.12 -5.65 4.17
N ASN A 25 -23.47 -6.89 4.48
CA ASN A 25 -22.72 -7.72 5.43
C ASN A 25 -21.27 -7.96 4.98
N HIS A 26 -21.05 -8.26 3.69
CA HIS A 26 -19.71 -8.45 3.14
C HIS A 26 -18.88 -7.17 3.15
N LEU A 27 -19.46 -6.04 2.74
CA LEU A 27 -18.74 -4.77 2.76
C LEU A 27 -18.43 -4.32 4.20
N LEU A 28 -19.32 -4.57 5.16
CA LEU A 28 -19.05 -4.28 6.57
C LEU A 28 -17.96 -5.20 7.15
N ALA A 29 -17.93 -6.47 6.75
CA ALA A 29 -16.84 -7.37 7.10
C ALA A 29 -15.50 -6.88 6.52
N TYR A 30 -15.49 -6.46 5.26
CA TYR A 30 -14.34 -5.78 4.64
C TYR A 30 -13.93 -4.54 5.45
N CYS A 31 -14.87 -3.68 5.84
CA CYS A 31 -14.54 -2.46 6.61
C CYS A 31 -13.94 -2.80 7.99
N LYS A 32 -14.42 -3.85 8.65
CA LYS A 32 -13.88 -4.30 9.95
C LYS A 32 -12.44 -4.79 9.81
N TRP A 33 -12.17 -5.66 8.85
CA TRP A 33 -10.81 -6.15 8.60
C TRP A 33 -9.89 -5.07 8.05
N GLY A 34 -10.41 -4.21 7.16
CA GLY A 34 -9.69 -3.06 6.62
C GLY A 34 -9.23 -2.12 7.72
N MET A 35 -10.10 -1.77 8.69
CA MET A 35 -9.69 -0.97 9.84
C MET A 35 -8.57 -1.65 10.67
N PHE A 36 -8.67 -2.97 10.88
CA PHE A 36 -7.62 -3.72 11.57
C PHE A 36 -6.28 -3.67 10.82
N PHE A 37 -6.26 -3.96 9.52
CA PHE A 37 -5.06 -3.89 8.68
C PHE A 37 -4.52 -2.47 8.55
N GLY A 38 -5.40 -1.47 8.51
CA GLY A 38 -5.04 -0.06 8.50
C GLY A 38 -4.27 0.32 9.76
N ILE A 39 -4.79 -0.01 10.94
CA ILE A 39 -4.10 0.24 12.22
C ILE A 39 -2.76 -0.51 12.25
N LEU A 40 -2.73 -1.77 11.82
CA LEU A 40 -1.50 -2.55 11.77
C LEU A 40 -0.44 -1.91 10.85
N ALA A 41 -0.85 -1.35 9.72
CA ALA A 41 0.05 -0.62 8.82
C ALA A 41 0.62 0.65 9.46
N TYR A 42 -0.18 1.39 10.25
CA TYR A 42 0.31 2.54 11.03
C TYR A 42 1.30 2.13 12.11
N VAL A 43 1.00 1.05 12.84
CA VAL A 43 1.93 0.49 13.84
C VAL A 43 3.23 0.06 13.14
N GLY A 44 3.14 -0.66 12.03
CA GLY A 44 4.29 -1.05 11.22
C GLY A 44 5.10 0.15 10.71
N ALA A 45 4.43 1.22 10.25
CA ALA A 45 5.08 2.45 9.82
C ALA A 45 5.86 3.11 10.96
N ALA A 46 5.29 3.15 12.18
CA ALA A 46 5.95 3.72 13.35
C ALA A 46 7.20 2.92 13.75
N PHE A 47 7.11 1.59 13.75
CA PHE A 47 8.28 0.73 13.98
C PHE A 47 9.36 0.92 12.91
N MET A 48 8.99 0.95 11.62
CA MET A 48 9.95 1.20 10.54
C MET A 48 10.59 2.58 10.63
N PHE A 49 9.84 3.60 11.05
CA PHE A 49 10.37 4.94 11.26
C PHE A 49 11.44 4.92 12.36
N ILE A 50 11.15 4.33 13.51
CA ILE A 50 12.11 4.22 14.61
C ILE A 50 13.35 3.42 14.16
N LEU A 51 13.14 2.29 13.49
CA LEU A 51 14.24 1.46 12.96
C LEU A 51 15.12 2.24 11.97
N SER A 52 14.56 3.11 11.13
CA SER A 52 15.35 3.91 10.20
C SER A 52 16.38 4.75 10.96
N PHE A 53 15.96 5.45 12.03
CA PHE A 53 16.87 6.24 12.87
C PHE A 53 17.86 5.37 13.64
N LEU A 54 17.45 4.17 14.08
CA LEU A 54 18.37 3.24 14.74
C LEU A 54 19.49 2.80 13.77
N TYR A 55 19.19 2.54 12.49
CA TYR A 55 20.22 2.25 11.49
C TYR A 55 21.18 3.41 11.21
N LEU A 56 20.74 4.66 11.43
CA LEU A 56 21.59 5.83 11.29
C LEU A 56 22.52 6.03 12.50
N LEU A 57 22.06 5.66 13.70
CA LEU A 57 22.75 5.94 14.96
C LEU A 57 23.58 4.77 15.51
N LEU A 58 23.25 3.54 15.12
CA LEU A 58 23.85 2.32 15.67
C LEU A 58 24.55 1.50 14.58
N ASP A 59 25.87 1.61 14.50
CA ASP A 59 26.71 0.83 13.57
C ASP A 59 26.62 -0.69 13.83
N THR A 60 26.27 -1.09 15.05
CA THR A 60 26.11 -2.51 15.38
C THR A 60 25.01 -3.19 14.57
N LEU A 61 23.99 -2.45 14.13
CA LEU A 61 22.87 -2.99 13.34
C LEU A 61 23.24 -3.27 11.88
N THR A 62 24.30 -2.64 11.40
CA THR A 62 24.75 -2.70 10.01
C THR A 62 26.13 -3.31 9.84
N SER A 63 26.85 -3.58 10.93
CA SER A 63 28.19 -4.17 10.93
C SER A 63 28.34 -5.39 10.02
N ALA A 64 27.35 -6.28 9.98
CA ALA A 64 27.34 -7.43 9.08
C ALA A 64 27.18 -7.04 7.59
N LEU A 65 26.42 -5.98 7.31
CA LEU A 65 26.21 -5.46 5.96
C LEU A 65 27.37 -4.57 5.50
N GLU A 66 28.07 -3.91 6.42
CA GLU A 66 29.22 -3.04 6.14
C GLU A 66 30.37 -3.82 5.47
N LEU A 67 30.57 -5.08 5.86
CA LEU A 67 31.55 -5.97 5.22
C LEU A 67 31.30 -6.13 3.70
N TYR A 68 30.04 -6.05 3.26
CA TYR A 68 29.64 -6.27 1.87
C TYR A 68 29.36 -4.97 1.10
N TRP A 69 28.84 -3.95 1.79
CA TRP A 69 28.35 -2.70 1.19
C TRP A 69 29.18 -1.46 1.53
N GLY A 70 30.20 -1.62 2.38
CA GLY A 70 31.08 -0.55 2.82
C GLY A 70 30.42 0.46 3.77
N SER A 71 31.17 1.52 4.10
CA SER A 71 30.81 2.50 5.14
C SER A 71 29.50 3.29 4.86
N TYR A 72 29.01 3.30 3.62
CA TYR A 72 27.76 4.00 3.27
C TYR A 72 26.47 3.23 3.63
N VAL A 73 26.60 2.00 4.13
CA VAL A 73 25.47 1.10 4.36
C VAL A 73 24.45 1.64 5.36
N ASN A 74 24.89 2.43 6.34
CA ASN A 74 24.01 3.03 7.36
C ASN A 74 23.06 4.05 6.74
N ILE A 75 23.62 4.92 5.90
CA ILE A 75 22.87 5.97 5.19
C ILE A 75 21.90 5.33 4.21
N ILE A 76 22.34 4.31 3.46
CA ILE A 76 21.48 3.59 2.51
C ILE A 76 20.32 2.91 3.25
N SER A 77 20.61 2.22 4.36
CA SER A 77 19.60 1.53 5.18
C SER A 77 18.60 2.52 5.77
N PHE A 78 19.06 3.66 6.28
CA PHE A 78 18.19 4.75 6.73
C PHE A 78 17.23 5.19 5.63
N ILE A 79 17.74 5.52 4.44
CA ILE A 79 16.92 6.01 3.32
C ILE A 79 15.87 4.97 2.93
N VAL A 80 16.25 3.70 2.80
CA VAL A 80 15.35 2.62 2.41
C VAL A 80 14.25 2.41 3.45
N PHE A 81 14.60 2.25 4.73
CA PHE A 81 13.61 2.01 5.79
C PHE A 81 12.71 3.23 6.02
N PHE A 82 13.24 4.44 5.89
CA PHE A 82 12.48 5.67 5.97
C PHE A 82 11.47 5.78 4.82
N ALA A 83 11.90 5.51 3.58
CA ALA A 83 11.01 5.48 2.42
C ALA A 83 9.92 4.40 2.58
N CYS A 84 10.26 3.21 3.06
CA CYS A 84 9.31 2.15 3.35
C CYS A 84 8.30 2.56 4.44
N SER A 85 8.73 3.24 5.50
CA SER A 85 7.82 3.75 6.54
C SER A 85 6.75 4.68 5.95
N ILE A 86 7.16 5.61 5.07
CA ILE A 86 6.22 6.50 4.37
C ILE A 86 5.24 5.72 3.50
N LEU A 87 5.71 4.71 2.76
CA LEU A 87 4.84 3.87 1.94
C LEU A 87 3.81 3.11 2.78
N TYR A 88 4.22 2.53 3.91
CA TYR A 88 3.30 1.86 4.84
C TYR A 88 2.27 2.83 5.42
N PHE A 89 2.68 4.05 5.75
CA PHE A 89 1.79 5.10 6.23
C PHE A 89 0.73 5.47 5.18
N ILE A 90 1.14 5.63 3.91
CA ILE A 90 0.22 5.93 2.80
C ILE A 90 -0.76 4.77 2.58
N GLY A 91 -0.27 3.52 2.58
CA GLY A 91 -1.09 2.33 2.47
C GLY A 91 -2.13 2.24 3.58
N GLY A 92 -1.71 2.38 4.84
CA GLY A 92 -2.59 2.39 6.01
C GLY A 92 -3.68 3.47 5.89
N ARG A 93 -3.30 4.68 5.47
CA ARG A 93 -4.26 5.79 5.27
C ARG A 93 -5.33 5.45 4.23
N LEU A 94 -4.96 4.84 3.11
CA LEU A 94 -5.89 4.46 2.04
C LEU A 94 -6.87 3.37 2.50
N ILE A 95 -6.39 2.37 3.26
CA ILE A 95 -7.22 1.30 3.81
C ILE A 95 -8.25 1.85 4.82
N ILE A 96 -7.82 2.74 5.72
CA ILE A 96 -8.71 3.35 6.71
C ILE A 96 -9.75 4.24 6.03
N GLN A 97 -9.35 5.05 5.03
CA GLN A 97 -10.29 5.90 4.30
C GLN A 97 -11.37 5.07 3.58
N SER A 98 -10.98 4.05 2.82
CA SER A 98 -11.95 3.20 2.11
C SER A 98 -12.90 2.51 3.09
N SER A 99 -12.38 2.00 4.21
CA SER A 99 -13.21 1.36 5.25
C SER A 99 -14.20 2.33 5.90
N ASN A 100 -13.78 3.56 6.20
CA ASN A 100 -14.65 4.56 6.83
C ASN A 100 -15.77 5.05 5.90
N TYR A 101 -15.43 5.43 4.66
CA TYR A 101 -16.41 5.91 3.70
C TYR A 101 -17.41 4.81 3.32
N THR A 102 -16.94 3.58 3.08
CA THR A 102 -17.82 2.44 2.78
C THR A 102 -18.73 2.11 3.96
N LYS A 103 -18.22 2.07 5.20
CA LYS A 103 -19.03 1.82 6.39
C LYS A 103 -20.11 2.90 6.58
N PHE A 104 -19.73 4.17 6.42
CA PHE A 104 -20.65 5.29 6.58
C PHE A 104 -21.74 5.29 5.49
N GLY A 105 -21.36 5.09 4.22
CA GLY A 105 -22.31 5.02 3.11
C GLY A 105 -23.33 3.89 3.25
N ILE A 106 -22.91 2.72 3.70
CA ILE A 106 -23.81 1.57 3.93
C ILE A 106 -24.77 1.84 5.09
N THR A 107 -24.28 2.42 6.18
CA THR A 107 -25.09 2.66 7.39
C THR A 107 -26.13 3.75 7.14
N GLN A 108 -25.76 4.79 6.39
CA GLN A 108 -26.63 5.92 6.06
C GLN A 108 -27.45 5.72 4.78
N ASN A 109 -27.32 4.58 4.10
CA ASN A 109 -27.85 4.33 2.75
C ASN A 109 -27.55 5.50 1.77
N ASN A 110 -26.34 6.06 1.88
CA ASN A 110 -25.90 7.19 1.07
C ASN A 110 -25.01 6.70 -0.06
N GLN A 111 -25.58 6.68 -1.28
CA GLN A 111 -24.92 6.20 -2.49
C GLN A 111 -23.63 6.98 -2.80
N THR A 112 -23.61 8.29 -2.55
CA THR A 112 -22.43 9.16 -2.77
C THR A 112 -21.25 8.76 -1.90
N GLU A 113 -21.52 8.36 -0.65
CA GLU A 113 -20.46 7.92 0.28
C GLU A 113 -19.99 6.49 -0.03
N VAL A 114 -20.88 5.63 -0.52
CA VAL A 114 -20.50 4.32 -1.06
C VAL A 114 -19.58 4.49 -2.27
N GLU A 115 -19.90 5.39 -3.20
CA GLU A 115 -19.06 5.70 -4.37
C GLU A 115 -17.67 6.22 -3.96
N LYS A 116 -17.60 7.13 -2.98
CA LYS A 116 -16.32 7.60 -2.43
C LYS A 116 -15.52 6.45 -1.83
N GLY A 117 -16.16 5.56 -1.08
CA GLY A 117 -15.54 4.37 -0.49
C GLY A 117 -14.97 3.43 -1.54
N THR A 118 -15.76 3.10 -2.57
CA THR A 118 -15.32 2.22 -3.67
C THR A 118 -14.24 2.86 -4.53
N LYS A 119 -14.29 4.18 -4.77
CA LYS A 119 -13.21 4.93 -5.44
C LYS A 119 -11.89 4.84 -4.66
N LYS A 120 -11.94 4.95 -3.33
CA LYS A 120 -10.77 4.78 -2.47
C LYS A 120 -10.27 3.34 -2.44
N LEU A 121 -11.18 2.37 -2.46
CA LEU A 121 -10.84 0.95 -2.60
C LEU A 121 -10.14 0.66 -3.93
N ALA A 122 -10.60 1.24 -5.04
CA ALA A 122 -9.93 1.12 -6.33
C ALA A 122 -8.51 1.75 -6.31
N SER A 123 -8.36 2.90 -5.65
CA SER A 123 -7.04 3.51 -5.43
C SER A 123 -6.12 2.64 -4.59
N LEU A 124 -6.65 1.95 -3.58
CA LEU A 124 -5.90 1.00 -2.76
C LEU A 124 -5.38 -0.16 -3.61
N MET A 125 -6.22 -0.74 -4.48
CA MET A 125 -5.79 -1.82 -5.37
C MET A 125 -4.68 -1.39 -6.34
N LYS A 126 -4.76 -0.16 -6.87
CA LYS A 126 -3.68 0.41 -7.69
C LYS A 126 -2.37 0.55 -6.91
N PHE A 127 -2.45 1.08 -5.68
CA PHE A 127 -1.29 1.21 -4.80
C PHE A 127 -0.68 -0.17 -4.47
N MET A 128 -1.51 -1.15 -4.12
CA MET A 128 -1.06 -2.51 -3.79
C MET A 128 -0.41 -3.20 -4.99
N GLY A 129 -0.94 -3.01 -6.20
CA GLY A 129 -0.34 -3.51 -7.43
C GLY A 129 1.06 -2.94 -7.67
N ILE A 130 1.22 -1.63 -7.55
CA ILE A 130 2.54 -0.97 -7.69
C ILE A 130 3.50 -1.44 -6.59
N ALA A 131 3.05 -1.49 -5.34
CA ALA A 131 3.86 -1.96 -4.21
C ALA A 131 4.31 -3.42 -4.41
N THR A 132 3.46 -4.27 -4.98
CA THR A 132 3.78 -5.67 -5.27
C THR A 132 4.84 -5.77 -6.37
N ILE A 133 4.70 -5.02 -7.47
CA ILE A 133 5.70 -4.99 -8.55
C ILE A 133 7.07 -4.53 -8.01
N VAL A 134 7.09 -3.44 -7.25
CA VAL A 134 8.31 -2.95 -6.60
C VAL A 134 8.91 -4.02 -5.67
N GLY A 135 8.07 -4.68 -4.87
CA GLY A 135 8.49 -5.77 -4.00
C GLY A 135 9.13 -6.94 -4.76
N ILE A 136 8.54 -7.35 -5.89
CA ILE A 136 9.09 -8.42 -6.74
C ILE A 136 10.45 -8.00 -7.32
N CYS A 137 10.57 -6.77 -7.83
CA CYS A 137 11.84 -6.27 -8.35
C CYS A 137 12.93 -6.28 -7.27
N LEU A 138 12.62 -5.84 -6.05
CA LEU A 138 13.55 -5.90 -4.92
C LEU A 138 13.93 -7.34 -4.56
N TYR A 139 12.97 -8.27 -4.52
CA TYR A 139 13.24 -9.68 -4.25
C TYR A 139 14.20 -10.31 -5.27
N ILE A 140 14.02 -10.01 -6.56
CA ILE A 140 14.92 -10.49 -7.62
C ILE A 140 16.34 -9.97 -7.40
N ILE A 141 16.48 -8.67 -7.10
CA ILE A 141 17.78 -8.05 -6.80
C ILE A 141 18.43 -8.71 -5.58
N PHE A 142 17.67 -8.93 -4.50
CA PHE A 142 18.16 -9.61 -3.29
C PHE A 142 18.67 -11.03 -3.57
N ILE A 143 17.96 -11.80 -4.40
CA ILE A 143 18.38 -13.15 -4.79
C ILE A 143 19.70 -13.10 -5.55
N ILE A 144 19.84 -12.19 -6.52
CA ILE A 144 21.07 -12.03 -7.30
C ILE A 144 22.25 -11.70 -6.37
N ILE A 145 22.06 -10.77 -5.44
CA ILE A 145 23.10 -10.37 -4.49
C ILE A 145 23.50 -11.54 -3.59
N MET A 146 22.52 -12.27 -3.05
CA MET A 146 22.77 -13.43 -2.19
C MET A 146 23.58 -14.52 -2.90
N VAL A 147 23.30 -14.78 -4.18
CA VAL A 147 24.04 -15.75 -4.99
C VAL A 147 25.49 -15.27 -5.20
N ILE A 148 25.69 -14.01 -5.57
CA ILE A 148 27.04 -13.45 -5.79
C ILE A 148 27.87 -13.47 -4.50
N VAL A 149 27.28 -13.02 -3.38
CA VAL A 149 27.94 -13.01 -2.08
C VAL A 149 28.26 -14.42 -1.61
N GLY A 150 27.33 -15.36 -1.74
CA GLY A 150 27.55 -16.76 -1.37
C GLY A 150 28.65 -17.45 -2.18
N ILE A 151 28.78 -17.10 -3.47
CA ILE A 151 29.88 -17.60 -4.31
C ILE A 151 31.22 -16.97 -3.88
N SER A 152 31.24 -15.66 -3.60
CA SER A 152 32.46 -14.94 -3.16
C SER A 152 33.03 -15.52 -1.87
N THR A 153 32.18 -15.78 -0.87
CA THR A 153 32.63 -16.36 0.41
C THR A 153 33.10 -17.81 0.26
N ALA A 154 32.49 -18.59 -0.63
CA ALA A 154 32.96 -19.95 -0.93
C ALA A 154 34.37 -19.94 -1.56
N ILE A 155 34.65 -19.01 -2.49
CA ILE A 155 35.96 -18.90 -3.15
C ILE A 155 37.07 -18.49 -2.17
N GLN A 156 36.78 -17.61 -1.19
CA GLN A 156 37.76 -17.19 -0.18
C GLN A 156 38.11 -18.28 0.86
N SER A 157 37.31 -19.35 0.93
CA SER A 157 37.53 -20.46 1.87
C SER A 157 38.43 -21.59 1.34
N PHE A 158 38.90 -21.48 0.09
CA PHE A 158 39.89 -22.37 -0.55
C PHE A 158 41.26 -21.70 -0.63
#